data_AF-X0WS48-F1
#
_entry.id   AF-X0WS48-F1
#
_cell.length_a   1.000
_cell.length_b   1.000
_cell.length_c   1.000
_cell.angle_alpha   90.00
_cell.angle_beta   90.00
_cell.angle_gamma   90.00
#
_symmetry.space_group_name_H-M   'P 1'
#
loop_
_entity.id
_entity.type
_entity.pdbx_description
1 polymer ?
#
loop_
_entity_poly.entity_id
_entity_poly.type
_entity_poly.pdbx_seq_one_letter_code
_entity_poly.pdbx_strand_id
1 'polypeptide(L)' 'MSAVEKKDKKLNIETIKWGKITWLNVEKPTHADMDYLAENYLFNLFDLEDCLSRIERPKIDEYKNYLFLV' A
#
# COMPACT_ATOMS: atom_id res chain seq x y z
N MET A 1 15.42 -22.13 19.27
CA MET A 1 15.26 -20.67 19.40
C MET A 1 14.01 -20.29 18.64
N SER A 2 13.24 -19.39 19.22
CA SER A 2 11.79 -19.32 19.14
C SER A 2 11.23 -19.11 17.74
N ALA A 3 10.23 -19.92 17.39
CA ALA A 3 9.31 -19.63 16.31
C ALA A 3 8.66 -18.28 16.60
N VAL A 4 8.98 -17.26 15.79
CA VAL A 4 8.31 -15.97 15.84
C VAL A 4 6.87 -16.21 15.44
N GLU A 5 5.97 -16.05 16.40
CA GLU A 5 4.52 -16.07 16.22
C GLU A 5 4.15 -15.07 15.10
N LYS A 6 3.71 -15.59 13.95
CA LYS A 6 2.97 -14.79 12.98
C LYS A 6 1.68 -14.37 13.66
N LYS A 7 1.68 -13.20 14.30
CA LYS A 7 0.42 -12.53 14.65
C LYS A 7 -0.33 -12.33 13.34
N ASP A 8 -1.56 -12.85 13.27
CA ASP A 8 -2.53 -12.48 12.25
C ASP A 8 -2.76 -10.96 12.34
N LYS A 9 -1.91 -10.20 11.65
CA LYS A 9 -2.04 -8.76 11.55
C LYS A 9 -3.17 -8.51 10.57
N LYS A 10 -4.34 -8.14 11.12
CA LYS A 10 -5.46 -7.70 10.31
C LYS A 10 -5.02 -6.49 9.49
N LEU A 11 -5.12 -6.59 8.17
CA LEU A 11 -4.83 -5.50 7.25
C LEU A 11 -5.93 -4.43 7.33
N ASN A 12 -5.55 -3.17 7.19
CA ASN A 12 -6.45 -2.01 7.19
C ASN A 12 -6.95 -1.68 5.77
N ILE A 13 -7.25 -2.72 4.97
CA ILE A 13 -7.57 -2.58 3.55
C ILE A 13 -9.02 -2.98 3.33
N GLU A 14 -9.80 -2.05 2.79
CA GLU A 14 -11.14 -2.32 2.25
C GLU A 14 -11.08 -2.36 0.72
N THR A 15 -11.86 -3.25 0.11
CA THR A 15 -11.85 -3.46 -1.35
C THR A 15 -13.24 -3.37 -1.94
N ILE A 16 -13.39 -2.53 -2.96
CA ILE A 16 -14.60 -2.45 -3.79
C ILE A 16 -14.24 -2.88 -5.21
N LYS A 17 -15.03 -3.77 -5.80
CA LYS A 17 -14.86 -4.23 -7.19
C LYS A 17 -16.07 -3.83 -8.03
N TRP A 18 -15.82 -3.22 -9.19
CA TRP A 18 -16.85 -2.86 -10.17
C TRP A 18 -16.36 -3.18 -11.58
N GLY A 19 -16.86 -4.28 -12.16
CA GLY A 19 -16.40 -4.76 -13.46
C GLY A 19 -14.89 -5.05 -13.45
N LYS A 20 -14.11 -4.30 -14.26
CA LYS A 20 -12.65 -4.41 -14.33
C LYS A 20 -11.91 -3.47 -13.38
N ILE A 21 -12.64 -2.70 -12.56
CA ILE A 21 -12.07 -1.74 -11.62
C ILE A 21 -12.05 -2.37 -10.23
N THR A 22 -10.90 -2.27 -9.56
CA THR A 22 -10.76 -2.57 -8.14
C THR A 22 -10.26 -1.31 -7.44
N TRP A 23 -10.99 -0.87 -6.41
CA TRP A 23 -10.59 0.21 -5.52
C TRP A 23 -10.15 -0.39 -4.19
N LEU A 24 -8.93 -0.08 -3.76
CA LEU A 24 -8.43 -0.40 -2.42
C LEU A 24 -8.41 0.88 -1.59
N ASN A 25 -9.11 0.88 -0.46
CA ASN A 25 -9.06 1.96 0.53
C ASN A 25 -8.22 1.49 1.71
N VAL A 26 -7.13 2.19 2.02
CA VAL A 26 -6.24 1.86 3.13
C VAL A 26 -6.26 2.99 4.14
N GLU A 27 -7.01 2.82 5.23
CA GLU A 27 -7.09 3.83 6.28
C GLU A 27 -6.04 3.58 7.36
N LYS A 28 -5.33 4.65 7.77
CA LYS A 28 -4.24 4.57 8.76
C LYS A 28 -3.24 3.47 8.35
N PRO A 29 -2.56 3.66 7.20
CA PRO A 29 -1.68 2.64 6.63
C PRO A 29 -0.60 2.22 7.63
N THR A 30 -0.34 0.92 7.69
CA THR A 30 0.73 0.33 8.47
C THR A 30 1.76 -0.32 7.55
N HIS A 31 2.94 -0.63 8.08
CA HIS A 31 3.96 -1.34 7.32
C HIS A 31 3.46 -2.67 6.75
N ALA A 32 2.59 -3.40 7.48
CA ALA A 32 2.05 -4.66 6.99
C ALA A 32 1.07 -4.47 5.81
N ASP A 33 0.38 -3.33 5.75
CA ASP A 33 -0.46 -2.98 4.61
C ASP A 33 0.40 -2.68 3.38
N MET A 34 1.49 -1.93 3.57
CA MET A 34 2.43 -1.62 2.50
C MET A 34 3.16 -2.88 2.01
N ASP A 35 3.59 -3.77 2.91
CA ASP A 35 4.20 -5.06 2.57
C ASP A 35 3.23 -5.90 1.72
N TYR A 36 1.95 -5.96 2.13
CA TYR A 36 0.91 -6.62 1.34
C TYR A 36 0.77 -6.00 -0.06
N LEU A 37 0.76 -4.67 -0.18
CA LEU A 37 0.67 -4.00 -1.47
C LEU A 37 1.91 -4.26 -2.35
N ALA A 38 3.11 -4.28 -1.77
CA ALA A 38 4.35 -4.59 -2.47
C ALA A 38 4.41 -6.04 -2.99
N GLU A 39 3.84 -6.99 -2.24
CA GLU A 39 3.81 -8.40 -2.63
C GLU A 39 2.75 -8.69 -3.72
N ASN A 40 1.64 -7.94 -3.72
CA ASN A 40 0.48 -8.22 -4.59
C ASN A 40 0.41 -7.30 -5.81
N TYR A 41 1.14 -6.18 -5.83
CA TYR A 41 1.15 -5.21 -6.91
C TYR A 41 2.58 -4.75 -7.22
N LEU A 42 2.80 -4.23 -8.42
CA LEU A 42 4.11 -3.80 -8.90
C LEU A 42 4.40 -2.32 -8.60
N PHE A 43 4.16 -1.91 -7.35
CA PHE A 43 4.46 -0.54 -6.91
C PHE A 43 5.96 -0.37 -6.64
N ASN A 44 6.44 0.86 -6.79
CA ASN A 44 7.76 1.26 -6.30
C ASN A 44 7.74 1.30 -4.76
N LEU A 45 8.78 0.76 -4.12
CA LEU A 45 8.89 0.74 -2.66
C LEU A 45 8.94 2.16 -2.07
N PHE A 46 9.57 3.12 -2.74
CA PHE A 46 9.61 4.51 -2.27
C PHE A 46 8.22 5.15 -2.24
N ASP A 47 7.37 4.85 -3.22
CA ASP A 47 5.97 5.35 -3.23
C ASP A 47 5.16 4.78 -2.06
N LEU A 48 5.43 3.52 -1.67
CA LEU A 48 4.79 2.89 -0.51
C LEU A 48 5.31 3.45 0.81
N GLU A 49 6.60 3.81 0.89
CA GLU A 49 7.17 4.53 2.03
C GLU A 49 6.54 5.92 2.20
N ASP A 50 6.33 6.65 1.10
CA ASP A 50 5.65 7.96 1.11
C ASP A 50 4.24 7.86 1.70
N CYS A 51 3.52 6.76 1.48
CA CYS A 51 2.19 6.51 2.06
C CYS A 51 2.19 6.40 3.59
N LEU A 52 3.34 6.13 4.22
CA LEU A 52 3.51 6.05 5.67
C LEU A 52 3.95 7.39 6.29
N SER A 53 4.36 8.35 5.45
CA SER A 53 4.77 9.67 5.88
C SER A 53 3.57 10.54 6.25
N ARG A 54 3.76 11.42 7.25
CA ARG A 54 2.74 12.41 7.65
C ARG A 54 2.95 13.76 6.96
N ILE A 55 4.11 13.97 6.34
CA ILE A 55 4.50 15.25 5.74
C ILE A 55 5.10 14.94 4.38
N GLU A 56 4.32 15.19 3.33
CA GLU A 56 4.77 15.07 1.95
C GLU A 56 4.49 16.37 1.19
N ARG A 57 5.30 16.63 0.16
CA ARG A 57 5.04 17.75 -0.77
C ARG A 57 4.12 17.26 -1.88
N PRO A 58 3.06 18.00 -2.24
CA PRO A 58 2.17 17.60 -3.32
C PRO A 58 2.94 17.33 -4.61
N LYS A 59 2.73 16.15 -5.20
CA LYS A 59 3.46 15.70 -6.40
C LYS A 59 2.66 14.70 -7.24
N ILE A 60 3.10 14.54 -8.48
CA ILE A 60 2.63 13.51 -9.40
C ILE A 60 3.87 12.87 -10.01
N ASP A 61 4.06 11.58 -9.77
CA ASP A 61 5.14 10.78 -10.35
C ASP A 61 4.53 9.83 -11.40
N GLU A 62 5.05 9.88 -12.63
CA GLU A 62 4.59 9.07 -13.75
C GLU A 62 5.52 7.89 -14.00
N TYR A 63 4.97 6.68 -13.90
CA TYR A 63 5.65 5.43 -14.23
C TYR A 63 5.01 4.78 -15.44
N LYS A 64 5.71 3.81 -16.06
CA LYS A 64 5.22 3.11 -17.26
C LYS A 64 3.83 2.47 -17.09
N ASN A 65 3.50 2.02 -15.88
CA ASN A 65 2.32 1.19 -15.62
C ASN A 65 1.32 1.82 -14.63
N TYR A 66 1.65 2.93 -13.98
CA TYR A 66 0.77 3.60 -13.02
C TYR A 66 1.20 5.06 -12.78
N LEU A 67 0.30 5.84 -12.20
CA LEU A 67 0.56 7.19 -11.69
C LEU A 67 0.56 7.14 -10.16
N PHE A 68 1.51 7.81 -9.54
CA PHE A 68 1.55 8.02 -8.10
C PHE A 68 1.28 9.48 -7.78
N LEU A 69 0.42 9.71 -6.78
CA LEU A 69 -0.01 11.05 -6.39
C LEU A 69 0.03 11.15 -4.88
N VAL A 70 0.54 12.28 -4.39
CA VAL A 70 0.53 12.67 -2.97
C VAL A 70 -0.03 14.08 -2.82
#